data_AF-A0A645B4D6-F1
#
_entry.id   AF-A0A645B4D6-F1
#
_cell.length_a   1.000
_cell.length_b   1.000
_cell.length_c   1.000
_cell.angle_alpha   90.00
_cell.angle_beta   90.00
_cell.angle_gamma   90.00
#
_symmetry.space_group_name_H-M   'P 1'
#
loop_
_entity.id
_entity.type
_entity.pdbx_description
1 polymer ?
#
loop_
_entity_poly.entity_id
_entity_poly.type
_entity_poly.pdbx_seq_one_letter_code
_entity_poly.pdbx_strand_id
1 'polypeptide(L)'
;MKNKTQIKVSLILAFVFVFTLVGTAGASASGQATVTPVTGDSSFTVSPVAVLQLPGQTTTASGLVVPSGFPAGEKQFEGNGVTVSGLSYGTAKACFPISALNQGWGGKVGYWDGSVWKLLDTTISTPAEGTFSWACANISNNGTYALITWVVDASKLVVTKTKLPECSFAGEYSFNDNYGYVTSESGLYIGIDTPEIVPLGSTVTYKIIQVDPDWDGKILTGMTGSTAVQSIFGSNRAWFSKNILTFDTSQGPALTARFTFVALNCTVDLDYEAFDWKD
;
A
#
# COMPACT_ATOMS: atom_id res chain seq x y z
N MET A 1 -42.67 -11.31 47.66
CA MET A 1 -41.80 -12.12 46.77
C MET A 1 -41.16 -11.20 45.73
N LYS A 2 -39.97 -10.66 46.03
CA LYS A 2 -38.69 -10.80 45.28
C LYS A 2 -38.70 -10.34 43.81
N ASN A 3 -38.34 -9.07 43.61
CA ASN A 3 -37.86 -8.47 42.35
C ASN A 3 -36.53 -9.12 41.92
N LYS A 4 -36.49 -9.86 40.80
CA LYS A 4 -35.25 -10.36 40.19
C LYS A 4 -35.39 -10.54 38.66
N THR A 5 -35.72 -9.49 37.91
CA THR A 5 -35.78 -9.62 36.43
C THR A 5 -35.46 -8.34 35.66
N GLN A 6 -34.50 -7.52 36.11
CA GLN A 6 -34.13 -6.27 35.40
C GLN A 6 -32.61 -6.02 35.30
N ILE A 7 -31.76 -7.05 35.38
CA ILE A 7 -30.29 -6.86 35.32
C ILE A 7 -29.61 -7.62 34.16
N LYS A 8 -30.30 -8.46 33.40
CA LYS A 8 -29.64 -9.34 32.40
C LYS A 8 -29.66 -8.86 30.93
N VAL A 9 -30.47 -7.86 30.57
CA VAL A 9 -30.58 -7.43 29.16
C VAL A 9 -29.60 -6.31 28.78
N SER A 10 -29.09 -5.55 29.77
CA SER A 10 -28.21 -4.41 29.51
C SER A 10 -26.75 -4.78 29.26
N LEU A 11 -26.29 -5.95 29.74
CA LEU A 11 -24.88 -6.36 29.60
C LEU A 11 -24.56 -6.96 28.21
N ILE A 12 -25.56 -7.57 27.54
CA ILE A 12 -25.36 -8.21 26.23
C ILE A 12 -25.32 -7.16 25.11
N LEU A 13 -26.06 -6.05 25.25
CA LEU A 13 -26.06 -4.98 24.26
C LEU A 13 -24.76 -4.15 24.28
N ALA A 14 -24.09 -4.06 25.43
CA ALA A 14 -22.80 -3.39 25.54
C ALA A 14 -21.65 -4.20 24.92
N PHE A 15 -21.73 -5.54 24.90
CA PHE A 15 -20.66 -6.38 24.38
C PHE A 15 -20.67 -6.55 22.86
N VAL A 16 -21.82 -6.37 22.21
CA VAL A 16 -21.94 -6.40 20.73
C VAL A 16 -21.44 -5.10 20.09
N PHE A 17 -21.43 -3.98 20.82
CA PHE A 17 -20.98 -2.69 20.27
C PHE A 17 -19.45 -2.50 20.25
N VAL A 18 -18.69 -3.37 20.90
CA VAL A 18 -17.22 -3.22 21.02
C VAL A 18 -16.47 -3.90 19.85
N PHE A 19 -17.12 -4.77 19.07
CA PHE A 19 -16.45 -5.54 18.00
C PHE A 19 -16.59 -4.97 16.58
N THR A 20 -17.23 -3.81 16.38
CA THR A 20 -17.35 -3.17 15.05
C THR A 20 -16.31 -2.09 14.76
N LEU A 21 -15.30 -1.92 15.63
CA LEU A 21 -14.31 -0.83 15.55
C LEU A 21 -12.90 -1.28 15.13
N VAL A 22 -12.77 -2.33 14.33
CA VAL A 22 -11.53 -2.55 13.57
C VAL A 22 -11.65 -1.81 12.23
N GLY A 23 -11.52 -0.48 12.31
CA GLY A 23 -11.30 0.34 11.13
C GLY A 23 -9.90 0.06 10.61
N THR A 24 -9.81 -0.37 9.34
CA THR A 24 -8.57 -0.27 8.58
C THR A 24 -8.14 1.20 8.60
N ALA A 25 -6.90 1.45 9.02
CA ALA A 25 -6.32 2.79 9.01
C ALA A 25 -6.15 3.25 7.56
N GLY A 26 -7.21 3.83 6.99
CA GLY A 26 -7.06 4.82 5.94
C GLY A 26 -6.56 6.08 6.61
N ALA A 27 -5.38 6.57 6.23
CA ALA A 27 -4.95 7.91 6.58
C ALA A 27 -5.92 8.91 5.92
N SER A 28 -7.01 9.25 6.60
CA SER A 28 -7.74 10.47 6.31
C SER A 28 -7.12 11.56 7.17
N ALA A 29 -6.41 12.48 6.53
CA ALA A 29 -6.06 13.73 7.18
C ALA A 29 -7.38 14.39 7.63
N SER A 30 -7.57 14.58 8.93
CA SER A 30 -8.82 14.96 9.58
C SER A 30 -9.25 16.43 9.36
N GLY A 31 -8.86 17.02 8.24
CA GLY A 31 -9.35 18.31 7.75
C GLY A 31 -10.27 18.11 6.54
N GLN A 32 -11.26 18.97 6.35
CA GLN A 32 -11.90 19.08 5.05
C GLN A 32 -11.13 20.11 4.22
N ALA A 33 -11.08 19.90 2.90
CA ALA A 33 -10.57 20.91 2.00
C ALA A 33 -11.38 22.20 2.13
N THR A 34 -10.70 23.34 2.12
CA THR A 34 -11.33 24.66 2.24
C THR A 34 -10.95 25.52 1.04
N VAL A 35 -11.89 26.30 0.54
CA VAL A 35 -11.62 27.30 -0.52
C VAL A 35 -12.09 28.66 -0.02
N THR A 36 -11.17 29.61 0.09
CA THR A 36 -11.46 30.97 0.60
C THR A 36 -11.16 32.02 -0.47
N PRO A 37 -12.03 33.02 -0.68
CA PRO A 37 -11.73 34.14 -1.57
C PRO A 37 -10.47 34.88 -1.11
N VAL A 38 -9.67 35.36 -2.07
CA VAL A 38 -8.48 36.19 -1.82
C VAL A 38 -8.68 37.58 -2.41
N THR A 39 -9.07 37.66 -3.68
CA THR A 39 -9.38 38.92 -4.39
C THR A 39 -10.53 38.70 -5.38
N GLY A 40 -11.27 39.77 -5.70
CA GLY A 40 -12.38 39.71 -6.67
C GLY A 40 -13.64 39.06 -6.09
N ASP A 41 -14.11 37.99 -6.72
CA ASP A 41 -15.35 37.32 -6.32
C ASP A 41 -15.32 36.81 -4.88
N SER A 42 -16.31 37.23 -4.09
CA SER A 42 -16.53 36.75 -2.73
C SER A 42 -17.57 35.64 -2.63
N SER A 43 -18.29 35.36 -3.71
CA SER A 43 -19.36 34.36 -3.78
C SER A 43 -19.13 33.37 -4.91
N PHE A 44 -18.80 32.13 -4.54
CA PHE A 44 -18.70 30.99 -5.44
C PHE A 44 -19.14 29.73 -4.69
N THR A 45 -19.48 28.69 -5.42
CA THR A 45 -19.90 27.41 -4.84
C THR A 45 -18.71 26.47 -4.73
N VAL A 46 -18.59 25.80 -3.59
CA VAL A 46 -17.59 24.77 -3.33
C VAL A 46 -18.32 23.50 -2.96
N SER A 47 -18.15 22.46 -3.76
CA SER A 47 -18.77 21.15 -3.52
C SER A 47 -17.68 20.10 -3.29
N PRO A 48 -17.73 19.31 -2.21
CA PRO A 48 -16.77 18.23 -2.00
C PRO A 48 -16.96 17.14 -3.06
N VAL A 49 -15.86 16.55 -3.50
CA VAL A 49 -15.83 15.40 -4.42
C VAL A 49 -15.10 14.26 -3.74
N ALA A 50 -15.78 13.12 -3.56
CA ALA A 50 -15.15 11.95 -2.95
C ALA A 50 -13.93 11.52 -3.77
N VAL A 51 -12.86 11.05 -3.12
CA VAL A 51 -11.60 10.67 -3.80
C VAL A 51 -11.82 9.65 -4.94
N LEU A 52 -12.72 8.69 -4.76
CA LEU A 52 -13.08 7.68 -5.76
C LEU A 52 -13.95 8.22 -6.92
N GLN A 53 -14.47 9.43 -6.78
CA GLN A 53 -15.27 10.14 -7.79
C GLN A 53 -14.46 11.25 -8.47
N LEU A 54 -13.18 11.41 -8.15
CA LEU A 54 -12.33 12.38 -8.83
C LEU A 54 -12.15 12.01 -10.30
N PRO A 55 -12.16 12.98 -11.22
CA PRO A 55 -11.96 12.71 -12.63
C PRO A 55 -10.54 12.18 -12.90
N GLY A 56 -10.37 11.33 -13.91
CA GLY A 56 -9.05 10.81 -14.29
C GLY A 56 -8.36 9.98 -13.21
N GLN A 57 -9.08 9.47 -12.21
CA GLN A 57 -8.53 8.59 -11.18
C GLN A 57 -8.52 7.13 -11.63
N THR A 58 -7.55 6.36 -11.13
CA THR A 58 -7.59 4.90 -11.17
C THR A 58 -7.20 4.33 -9.82
N THR A 59 -7.76 3.16 -9.47
CA THR A 59 -7.38 2.43 -8.27
C THR A 59 -6.37 1.35 -8.63
N THR A 60 -5.19 1.35 -8.00
CA THR A 60 -4.19 0.31 -8.19
C THR A 60 -4.59 -1.00 -7.50
N ALA A 61 -3.93 -2.10 -7.83
CA ALA A 61 -4.14 -3.38 -7.15
C ALA A 61 -3.89 -3.31 -5.62
N SER A 62 -3.08 -2.35 -5.17
CA SER A 62 -2.81 -2.07 -3.75
C SER A 62 -3.85 -1.15 -3.11
N GLY A 63 -4.92 -0.78 -3.81
CA GLY A 63 -5.98 0.09 -3.30
C GLY A 63 -5.65 1.59 -3.31
N LEU A 64 -4.52 2.00 -3.89
CA LEU A 64 -4.14 3.41 -3.98
C LEU A 64 -4.90 4.09 -5.10
N VAL A 65 -5.44 5.29 -4.84
CA VAL A 65 -6.16 6.08 -5.83
C VAL A 65 -5.18 7.06 -6.48
N VAL A 66 -4.88 6.87 -7.76
CA VAL A 66 -3.82 7.60 -8.47
C VAL A 66 -4.37 8.50 -9.59
N PRO A 67 -3.82 9.71 -9.78
CA PRO A 67 -4.21 10.64 -10.85
C PRO A 67 -3.64 10.23 -12.21
N SER A 68 -4.40 10.47 -13.28
CA SER A 68 -3.88 10.45 -14.64
C SER A 68 -2.94 11.63 -14.91
N GLY A 69 -2.03 11.46 -15.87
CA GLY A 69 -1.03 12.47 -16.23
C GLY A 69 0.33 12.31 -15.56
N PHE A 70 0.51 11.27 -14.74
CA PHE A 70 1.77 10.94 -14.09
C PHE A 70 2.12 9.46 -14.28
N PRO A 71 3.41 9.08 -14.20
CA PRO A 71 3.80 7.68 -14.21
C PRO A 71 3.15 6.90 -13.07
N ALA A 72 2.78 5.65 -13.34
CA ALA A 72 2.08 4.80 -12.39
C ALA A 72 2.91 4.58 -11.12
N GLY A 73 2.29 4.74 -9.95
CA GLY A 73 2.92 4.50 -8.66
C GLY A 73 3.76 5.66 -8.10
N GLU A 74 3.94 6.76 -8.84
CA GLU A 74 4.70 7.91 -8.33
C GLU A 74 3.85 8.84 -7.45
N LYS A 75 2.57 8.97 -7.74
CA LYS A 75 1.68 9.97 -7.13
C LYS A 75 0.33 9.37 -6.81
N GLN A 76 -0.31 9.87 -5.77
CA GLN A 76 -1.64 9.47 -5.36
C GLN A 76 -2.45 10.67 -4.90
N PHE A 77 -3.77 10.53 -4.84
CA PHE A 77 -4.60 11.51 -4.15
C PHE A 77 -4.51 11.32 -2.64
N GLU A 78 -4.54 12.44 -1.91
CA GLU A 78 -4.72 12.43 -0.47
C GLU A 78 -6.07 13.07 -0.12
N GLY A 79 -7.03 12.21 0.20
CA GLY A 79 -8.37 12.63 0.60
C GLY A 79 -9.25 13.14 -0.54
N ASN A 80 -10.36 13.76 -0.15
CA ASN A 80 -11.37 14.28 -1.07
C ASN A 80 -10.90 15.55 -1.79
N GLY A 81 -11.38 15.73 -3.01
CA GLY A 81 -11.22 16.99 -3.74
C GLY A 81 -12.39 17.94 -3.52
N VAL A 82 -12.37 19.05 -4.25
CA VAL A 82 -13.46 20.02 -4.33
C VAL A 82 -13.68 20.45 -5.78
N THR A 83 -14.93 20.68 -6.13
CA THR A 83 -15.31 21.39 -7.37
C THR A 83 -15.69 22.82 -7.01
N VAL A 84 -15.07 23.76 -7.70
CA VAL A 84 -15.34 25.20 -7.58
C VAL A 84 -16.11 25.65 -8.82
N SER A 85 -17.23 26.33 -8.60
CA SER A 85 -18.06 26.90 -9.66
C SER A 85 -18.52 28.32 -9.31
N GLY A 86 -18.70 29.16 -10.33
CA GLY A 86 -19.13 30.55 -10.16
C GLY A 86 -17.98 31.54 -9.87
N LEU A 87 -16.72 31.11 -9.95
CA LEU A 87 -15.57 32.01 -9.96
C LEU A 87 -15.44 32.62 -11.37
N SER A 88 -15.67 33.93 -11.47
CA SER A 88 -15.74 34.68 -12.72
C SER A 88 -14.58 35.67 -12.87
N TYR A 89 -14.15 36.31 -11.79
CA TYR A 89 -12.94 37.13 -11.75
C TYR A 89 -12.29 37.12 -10.36
N GLY A 90 -10.98 37.36 -10.33
CA GLY A 90 -10.19 37.35 -9.10
C GLY A 90 -9.55 36.00 -8.80
N THR A 91 -9.21 35.79 -7.53
CA THR A 91 -8.51 34.59 -7.07
C THR A 91 -9.09 34.09 -5.74
N ALA A 92 -9.12 32.77 -5.60
CA ALA A 92 -9.39 32.10 -4.34
C ALA A 92 -8.18 31.25 -3.95
N LYS A 93 -8.14 30.80 -2.69
CA LYS A 93 -7.11 29.91 -2.17
C LYS A 93 -7.76 28.59 -1.80
N ALA A 94 -7.34 27.52 -2.47
CA ALA A 94 -7.76 26.16 -2.15
C ALA A 94 -6.70 25.51 -1.26
N CYS A 95 -7.10 25.08 -0.07
CA CYS A 95 -6.24 24.45 0.93
C CYS A 95 -6.75 23.05 1.25
N PHE A 96 -5.83 22.09 1.22
CA PHE A 96 -6.10 20.70 1.52
C PHE A 96 -5.21 20.27 2.69
N PRO A 97 -5.73 19.46 3.62
CA PRO A 97 -4.90 18.92 4.67
C PRO A 97 -3.93 17.90 4.07
N ILE A 98 -2.66 17.99 4.46
CA ILE A 98 -1.62 17.02 4.16
C ILE A 98 -1.09 16.45 5.47
N SER A 99 -1.10 15.13 5.57
CA SER A 99 -0.53 14.37 6.66
C SER A 99 0.84 13.83 6.27
N ALA A 100 1.59 13.30 7.24
CA ALA A 100 2.83 12.55 6.99
C ALA A 100 4.00 13.32 6.34
N LEU A 101 4.04 14.66 6.37
CA LEU A 101 5.21 15.44 5.93
C LEU A 101 6.49 15.06 6.67
N ASN A 102 6.38 14.80 7.97
CA ASN A 102 7.47 14.32 8.81
C ASN A 102 7.88 12.86 8.49
N GLN A 103 7.09 12.15 7.68
CA GLN A 103 7.37 10.80 7.21
C GLN A 103 7.85 10.79 5.75
N GLY A 104 8.35 11.92 5.24
CA GLY A 104 8.94 11.99 3.90
C GLY A 104 7.92 12.12 2.76
N TRP A 105 6.65 12.34 3.07
CA TRP A 105 5.64 12.69 2.09
C TRP A 105 5.65 14.19 1.80
N GLY A 106 5.32 14.54 0.57
CA GLY A 106 5.05 15.89 0.15
C GLY A 106 3.89 15.90 -0.83
N GLY A 107 3.48 17.09 -1.26
CA GLY A 107 2.35 17.19 -2.20
C GLY A 107 2.17 18.57 -2.77
N LYS A 108 1.34 18.63 -3.81
CA LYS A 108 0.85 19.86 -4.44
C LYS A 108 -0.63 19.74 -4.71
N VAL A 109 -1.32 20.87 -4.69
CA VAL A 109 -2.70 20.96 -5.18
C VAL A 109 -2.68 20.70 -6.69
N GLY A 110 -3.45 19.73 -7.13
CA GLY A 110 -3.71 19.42 -8.52
C GLY A 110 -4.98 20.10 -9.03
N TYR A 111 -5.00 20.39 -10.33
CA TYR A 111 -6.17 20.84 -11.09
C TYR A 111 -6.45 19.87 -12.25
N TRP A 112 -7.72 19.53 -12.44
CA TRP A 112 -8.16 18.73 -13.58
C TRP A 112 -8.39 19.61 -14.82
N ASP A 113 -7.64 19.38 -15.89
CA ASP A 113 -7.74 20.17 -17.12
C ASP A 113 -8.73 19.62 -18.17
N GLY A 114 -9.42 18.51 -17.85
CA GLY A 114 -10.30 17.79 -18.77
C GLY A 114 -9.70 16.47 -19.27
N SER A 115 -8.39 16.27 -19.17
CA SER A 115 -7.71 15.05 -19.63
C SER A 115 -6.67 14.52 -18.64
N VAL A 116 -5.91 15.40 -18.00
CA VAL A 116 -4.85 15.05 -17.05
C VAL A 116 -4.86 15.99 -15.85
N TRP A 117 -4.28 15.52 -14.75
CA TRP A 117 -4.04 16.37 -13.59
C TRP A 117 -2.76 17.18 -13.77
N LYS A 118 -2.84 18.48 -13.46
CA LYS A 118 -1.70 19.41 -13.46
C LYS A 118 -1.44 19.93 -12.06
N LEU A 119 -0.18 20.01 -11.66
CA LEU A 119 0.20 20.51 -10.35
C LEU A 119 0.26 22.04 -10.35
N LEU A 120 -0.35 22.65 -9.34
CA LEU A 120 -0.27 24.08 -9.08
C LEU A 120 0.86 24.40 -8.11
N ASP A 121 1.36 25.62 -8.17
CA ASP A 121 2.28 26.11 -7.14
C ASP A 121 1.57 26.15 -5.79
N THR A 122 2.14 25.40 -4.86
CA THR A 122 1.54 25.08 -3.57
C THR A 122 2.49 25.48 -2.47
N THR A 123 1.94 26.17 -1.48
CA THR A 123 2.62 26.48 -0.22
C THR A 123 2.13 25.53 0.85
N ILE A 124 3.06 24.97 1.61
CA ILE A 124 2.75 24.08 2.72
C ILE A 124 3.05 24.80 4.02
N SER A 125 2.06 24.87 4.91
CA SER A 125 2.22 25.46 6.24
C SER A 125 1.73 24.53 7.33
N THR A 126 2.51 24.41 8.40
CA THR A 126 2.16 23.60 9.57
C THR A 126 1.75 24.53 10.71
N PRO A 127 0.48 24.50 11.17
CA PRO A 127 0.08 25.22 12.37
C PRO A 127 0.86 24.71 13.59
N ALA A 128 1.23 25.60 14.52
CA ALA A 128 2.07 25.26 15.68
C ALA A 128 1.49 24.13 16.56
N GLU A 129 0.15 24.02 16.60
CA GLU A 129 -0.58 23.01 17.38
C GLU A 129 -1.29 21.97 16.50
N GLY A 130 -1.03 21.98 15.18
CA GLY A 130 -1.71 21.12 14.22
C GLY A 130 -1.10 19.73 14.12
N THR A 131 -1.94 18.68 14.05
CA THR A 131 -1.52 17.31 13.74
C THR A 131 -1.33 17.06 12.24
N PHE A 132 -1.65 18.05 11.41
CA PHE A 132 -1.54 18.04 9.96
C PHE A 132 -1.10 19.42 9.46
N SER A 133 -0.65 19.47 8.21
CA SER A 133 -0.29 20.73 7.55
C SER A 133 -1.29 21.08 6.46
N TRP A 134 -1.27 22.32 5.99
CA TRP A 134 -2.13 22.78 4.91
C TRP A 134 -1.30 22.96 3.64
N ALA A 135 -1.67 22.23 2.59
CA ALA A 135 -1.19 22.43 1.24
C ALA A 135 -2.15 23.37 0.50
N CYS A 136 -1.74 24.62 0.28
CA CYS A 136 -2.56 25.67 -0.28
C CYS A 136 -2.04 26.18 -1.62
N ALA A 137 -2.93 26.31 -2.60
CA ALA A 137 -2.65 26.93 -3.89
C ALA A 137 -3.66 28.05 -4.21
N ASN A 138 -3.20 29.06 -4.96
CA ASN A 138 -4.10 30.07 -5.51
C ASN A 138 -4.77 29.51 -6.78
N ILE A 139 -6.07 29.73 -6.90
CA ILE A 139 -6.89 29.32 -8.03
C ILE A 139 -7.61 30.54 -8.61
N SER A 140 -7.76 30.58 -9.93
CA SER A 140 -8.45 31.68 -10.64
C SER A 140 -9.56 31.18 -11.56
N ASN A 141 -9.78 29.87 -11.63
CA ASN A 141 -10.70 29.25 -12.58
C ASN A 141 -11.69 28.32 -11.86
N ASN A 142 -12.83 28.10 -12.49
CA ASN A 142 -13.73 27.00 -12.13
C ASN A 142 -13.07 25.65 -12.46
N GLY A 143 -13.45 24.61 -11.73
CA GLY A 143 -13.02 23.23 -12.00
C GLY A 143 -12.82 22.41 -10.74
N THR A 144 -12.19 21.26 -10.90
CA THR A 144 -11.96 20.30 -9.82
C THR A 144 -10.52 20.33 -9.36
N TYR A 145 -10.33 20.39 -8.05
CA TYR A 145 -9.05 20.50 -7.37
C TYR A 145 -8.93 19.41 -6.30
N ALA A 146 -7.75 18.84 -6.14
CA ALA A 146 -7.47 17.83 -5.13
C ALA A 146 -6.00 17.89 -4.70
N LEU A 147 -5.68 17.37 -3.52
CA LEU A 147 -4.29 17.20 -3.12
C LEU A 147 -3.70 15.96 -3.78
N ILE A 148 -2.57 16.13 -4.45
CA ILE A 148 -1.78 15.03 -5.02
C ILE A 148 -0.47 14.94 -4.23
N THR A 149 -0.19 13.77 -3.68
CA THR A 149 0.98 13.51 -2.84
C THR A 149 1.89 12.45 -3.39
N TRP A 150 3.16 12.53 -2.98
CA TRP A 150 4.21 11.61 -3.34
C TRP A 150 5.31 11.61 -2.27
N VAL A 151 6.19 10.62 -2.36
CA VAL A 151 7.37 10.54 -1.51
C VAL A 151 8.40 11.56 -2.00
N VAL A 152 8.71 12.55 -1.15
CA VAL A 152 9.78 13.53 -1.41
C VAL A 152 11.09 13.13 -0.74
N ASP A 153 11.02 12.33 0.32
CA ASP A 153 12.19 11.86 1.06
C ASP A 153 11.97 10.42 1.54
N ALA A 154 12.41 9.46 0.73
CA ALA A 154 12.24 8.05 1.03
C ALA A 154 12.93 7.61 2.32
N SER A 155 13.94 8.35 2.80
CA SER A 155 14.67 8.04 4.04
C SER A 155 13.81 8.27 5.30
N LYS A 156 12.81 9.14 5.21
CA LYS A 156 11.89 9.48 6.30
C LYS A 156 10.63 8.65 6.32
N LEU A 157 10.37 7.87 5.27
CA LEU A 157 9.25 6.94 5.29
C LEU A 157 9.42 6.09 6.53
N VAL A 158 8.43 6.17 7.43
CA VAL A 158 8.32 5.23 8.53
C VAL A 158 8.08 3.91 7.86
N VAL A 159 9.17 3.19 7.60
CA VAL A 159 9.09 1.79 7.31
C VAL A 159 8.72 1.20 8.66
N THR A 160 7.43 1.20 8.99
CA THR A 160 6.87 0.18 9.85
C THR A 160 6.94 -1.13 9.07
N LYS A 161 8.16 -1.54 8.67
CA LYS A 161 8.64 -2.88 8.91
C LYS A 161 8.55 -3.03 10.42
N THR A 162 7.35 -3.21 10.96
CA THR A 162 7.24 -4.23 11.99
C THR A 162 7.74 -5.45 11.25
N LYS A 163 9.04 -5.74 11.39
CA LYS A 163 9.60 -7.01 10.93
C LYS A 163 8.63 -8.00 11.53
N LEU A 164 7.82 -8.62 10.68
CA LEU A 164 6.87 -9.59 11.16
C LEU A 164 7.69 -10.57 12.00
N PRO A 165 7.19 -10.97 13.18
CA PRO A 165 7.92 -11.93 13.98
C PRO A 165 8.25 -13.12 13.09
N GLU A 166 9.43 -13.67 13.28
CA GLU A 166 9.79 -14.91 12.63
C GLU A 166 8.78 -15.98 13.04
N CYS A 167 8.30 -16.78 12.08
CA CYS A 167 7.36 -17.85 12.40
C CYS A 167 8.00 -18.80 13.42
N SER A 168 7.24 -19.25 14.42
CA SER A 168 7.78 -20.11 15.49
C SER A 168 8.41 -21.41 14.97
N PHE A 169 8.02 -21.83 13.77
CA PHE A 169 8.56 -23.01 13.08
C PHE A 169 9.77 -22.72 12.18
N ALA A 170 10.28 -21.49 12.10
CA ALA A 170 11.39 -21.16 11.20
C ALA A 170 12.72 -21.86 11.60
N GLY A 171 12.94 -22.10 12.90
CA GLY A 171 14.19 -22.67 13.42
C GLY A 171 14.23 -24.20 13.55
N GLU A 172 13.09 -24.89 13.40
CA GLU A 172 13.00 -26.35 13.63
C GLU A 172 13.16 -27.18 12.34
N TYR A 173 13.24 -26.53 11.18
CA TYR A 173 13.30 -27.19 9.90
C TYR A 173 14.56 -26.78 9.14
N SER A 174 15.53 -27.69 9.07
CA SER A 174 16.34 -27.79 7.86
C SER A 174 15.35 -28.19 6.75
N PHE A 175 14.87 -27.21 5.98
CA PHE A 175 14.10 -27.48 4.77
C PHE A 175 14.95 -28.40 3.89
N ASN A 176 14.65 -29.69 3.93
CA ASN A 176 15.52 -30.73 3.40
C ASN A 176 15.50 -30.80 1.87
N ASP A 177 14.85 -29.84 1.23
CA ASP A 177 14.88 -29.63 -0.21
C ASP A 177 14.64 -28.14 -0.42
N ASN A 178 15.69 -27.38 -0.76
CA ASN A 178 15.56 -26.12 -1.47
C ASN A 178 14.77 -26.41 -2.74
N TYR A 179 13.43 -26.36 -2.68
CA TYR A 179 12.57 -26.73 -3.81
C TYR A 179 12.55 -25.60 -4.81
N GLY A 180 13.62 -25.54 -5.58
CA GLY A 180 13.70 -24.88 -6.86
C GLY A 180 13.81 -25.92 -7.95
N TYR A 181 12.73 -26.10 -8.73
CA TYR A 181 12.84 -26.89 -9.95
C TYR A 181 13.30 -25.96 -11.06
N VAL A 182 14.43 -26.29 -11.66
CA VAL A 182 14.91 -25.61 -12.86
C VAL A 182 14.09 -26.10 -14.05
N THR A 183 13.31 -25.22 -14.68
CA THR A 183 12.70 -25.51 -15.99
C THR A 183 13.68 -25.20 -17.10
N SER A 184 13.52 -25.86 -18.25
CA SER A 184 14.34 -25.69 -19.45
C SER A 184 14.72 -24.21 -19.69
N GLU A 185 15.99 -23.95 -19.37
CA GLU A 185 16.90 -22.86 -19.75
C GLU A 185 17.05 -21.61 -18.89
N SER A 186 16.15 -21.22 -17.98
CA SER A 186 16.43 -20.06 -17.09
C SER A 186 15.51 -19.87 -15.88
N GLY A 187 14.70 -20.86 -15.51
CA GLY A 187 13.57 -20.63 -14.57
C GLY A 187 13.67 -21.46 -13.29
N LEU A 188 13.59 -20.81 -12.13
CA LEU A 188 13.48 -21.42 -10.80
C LEU A 188 12.05 -21.28 -10.28
N TYR A 189 11.40 -22.39 -9.95
CA TYR A 189 10.17 -22.34 -9.16
C TYR A 189 10.49 -22.03 -7.70
N ILE A 190 9.73 -21.16 -7.05
CA ILE A 190 9.86 -20.92 -5.61
C ILE A 190 8.75 -21.70 -4.89
N GLY A 191 9.10 -22.30 -3.76
CA GLY A 191 8.16 -23.03 -2.93
C GLY A 191 8.66 -23.22 -1.51
N ILE A 192 7.73 -23.43 -0.58
CA ILE A 192 8.01 -23.74 0.82
C ILE A 192 7.05 -24.82 1.31
N ASP A 193 7.60 -25.84 1.97
CA ASP A 193 6.82 -26.81 2.72
C ASP A 193 6.33 -26.17 4.01
N THR A 194 5.10 -26.46 4.40
CA THR A 194 4.46 -25.81 5.55
C THR A 194 4.04 -26.86 6.57
N PRO A 195 4.27 -26.64 7.88
CA PRO A 195 3.78 -27.55 8.89
C PRO A 195 2.25 -27.55 8.96
N GLU A 196 1.67 -28.58 9.57
CA GLU A 196 0.20 -28.71 9.71
C GLU A 196 -0.45 -27.55 10.46
N ILE A 197 0.31 -26.84 11.31
CA ILE A 197 -0.16 -25.62 11.99
C ILE A 197 -0.50 -24.49 11.00
N VAL A 198 0.01 -24.53 9.76
CA VAL A 198 -0.42 -23.63 8.68
C VAL A 198 -1.63 -24.26 7.97
N PRO A 199 -2.84 -23.68 8.10
CA PRO A 199 -4.04 -24.26 7.51
C PRO A 199 -3.96 -24.31 5.98
N LEU A 200 -4.49 -25.38 5.37
CA LEU A 200 -4.74 -25.43 3.93
C LEU A 200 -5.59 -24.23 3.50
N GLY A 201 -5.30 -23.67 2.33
CA GLY A 201 -5.94 -22.46 1.81
C GLY A 201 -5.35 -21.16 2.33
N SER A 202 -4.48 -21.18 3.36
CA SER A 202 -3.83 -19.98 3.87
C SER A 202 -3.02 -19.30 2.78
N THR A 203 -3.17 -17.99 2.63
CA THR A 203 -2.38 -17.22 1.67
C THR A 203 -0.95 -17.05 2.17
N VAL A 204 -0.01 -17.41 1.31
CA VAL A 204 1.42 -17.19 1.49
C VAL A 204 1.91 -16.34 0.33
N THR A 205 2.64 -15.27 0.65
CA THR A 205 3.35 -14.49 -0.36
C THR A 205 4.84 -14.69 -0.20
N TYR A 206 5.61 -14.52 -1.28
CA TYR A 206 7.06 -14.41 -1.17
C TYR A 206 7.57 -13.15 -1.84
N LYS A 207 8.75 -12.73 -1.41
CA LYS A 207 9.54 -11.68 -2.04
C LYS A 207 11.03 -12.03 -1.95
N ILE A 208 11.76 -11.90 -3.05
CA ILE A 208 13.23 -11.93 -3.04
C ILE A 208 13.73 -10.66 -2.33
N ILE A 209 14.44 -10.83 -1.22
CA ILE A 209 14.91 -9.72 -0.36
C ILE A 209 16.42 -9.50 -0.46
N GLN A 210 17.16 -10.50 -0.90
CA GLN A 210 18.60 -10.44 -1.11
C GLN A 210 18.94 -11.35 -2.30
N VAL A 211 19.90 -10.90 -3.10
CA VAL A 211 20.54 -11.65 -4.18
C VAL A 211 22.04 -11.53 -3.94
N ASP A 212 22.79 -12.58 -4.24
CA ASP A 212 24.25 -12.56 -4.20
C ASP A 212 24.78 -11.32 -4.96
N PRO A 213 25.45 -10.38 -4.28
CA PRO A 213 25.96 -9.18 -4.93
C PRO A 213 27.09 -9.46 -5.93
N ASP A 214 27.73 -10.63 -5.83
CA ASP A 214 28.83 -11.01 -6.72
C ASP A 214 28.33 -11.74 -7.99
N TRP A 215 27.03 -12.02 -8.09
CA TRP A 215 26.43 -12.57 -9.30
C TRP A 215 26.25 -11.49 -10.38
N ASP A 216 26.76 -11.77 -11.58
CA ASP A 216 26.84 -10.83 -12.71
C ASP A 216 25.61 -10.83 -13.63
N GLY A 217 24.64 -11.71 -13.36
CA GLY A 217 23.38 -11.79 -14.08
C GLY A 217 22.28 -10.85 -13.58
N LYS A 218 21.09 -11.01 -14.15
CA LYS A 218 19.89 -10.24 -13.84
C LYS A 218 18.67 -11.14 -13.70
N ILE A 219 17.88 -10.88 -12.66
CA ILE A 219 16.54 -11.46 -12.51
C ILE A 219 15.58 -10.73 -13.46
N LEU A 220 14.94 -11.48 -14.36
CA LEU A 220 14.01 -10.96 -15.37
C LEU A 220 12.57 -10.93 -14.85
N THR A 221 12.11 -11.99 -14.18
CA THR A 221 10.74 -12.12 -13.64
C THR A 221 10.72 -12.85 -12.31
N GLY A 222 9.58 -12.85 -11.61
CA GLY A 222 9.34 -13.75 -10.46
C GLY A 222 9.95 -13.30 -9.14
N MET A 223 10.27 -12.01 -8.96
CA MET A 223 10.78 -11.50 -7.67
C MET A 223 9.74 -11.54 -6.53
N THR A 224 8.46 -11.72 -6.85
CA THR A 224 7.37 -11.82 -5.88
C THR A 224 6.29 -12.76 -6.39
N GLY A 225 5.56 -13.39 -5.47
CA GLY A 225 4.39 -14.21 -5.80
C GLY A 225 3.41 -14.34 -4.65
N SER A 226 2.23 -14.86 -4.95
CA SER A 226 1.17 -15.17 -3.99
C SER A 226 0.51 -16.48 -4.36
N THR A 227 0.34 -17.37 -3.40
CA THR A 227 -0.33 -18.66 -3.57
C THR A 227 -1.06 -19.04 -2.28
N ALA A 228 -1.82 -20.11 -2.32
CA ALA A 228 -2.44 -20.70 -1.14
C ALA A 228 -1.68 -21.98 -0.76
N VAL A 229 -1.64 -22.30 0.53
CA VAL A 229 -1.15 -23.60 0.99
C VAL A 229 -2.07 -24.69 0.46
N GLN A 230 -1.50 -25.71 -0.17
CA GLN A 230 -2.20 -26.85 -0.75
C GLN A 230 -1.60 -28.16 -0.22
N SER A 231 -2.40 -29.22 -0.19
CA SER A 231 -1.87 -30.56 0.02
C SER A 231 -1.37 -31.08 -1.32
N ILE A 232 -0.05 -31.22 -1.46
CA ILE A 232 0.62 -31.70 -2.66
C ILE A 232 1.48 -32.89 -2.27
N PHE A 233 1.28 -34.03 -2.93
CA PHE A 233 2.00 -35.28 -2.67
C PHE A 233 2.04 -35.71 -1.19
N GLY A 234 0.96 -35.45 -0.44
CA GLY A 234 0.84 -35.85 0.97
C GLY A 234 1.50 -34.90 1.97
N SER A 235 1.94 -33.71 1.54
CA SER A 235 2.46 -32.67 2.43
C SER A 235 1.83 -31.31 2.12
N ASN A 236 1.76 -30.43 3.12
CA ASN A 236 1.21 -29.09 2.94
C ASN A 236 2.30 -28.17 2.39
N ARG A 237 2.05 -27.50 1.26
CA ARG A 237 3.04 -26.68 0.55
C ARG A 237 2.44 -25.40 0.01
N ALA A 238 3.22 -24.32 0.01
CA ALA A 238 2.96 -23.15 -0.81
C ALA A 238 3.87 -23.20 -2.05
N TRP A 239 3.28 -23.53 -3.20
CA TRP A 239 3.97 -23.69 -4.47
C TRP A 239 3.60 -22.58 -5.45
N PHE A 240 4.60 -21.87 -5.98
CA PHE A 240 4.41 -20.67 -6.81
C PHE A 240 4.62 -20.97 -8.31
N SER A 241 3.86 -21.93 -8.85
CA SER A 241 3.95 -22.37 -10.27
C SER A 241 3.73 -21.28 -11.31
N LYS A 242 3.06 -20.18 -10.94
CA LYS A 242 2.77 -19.07 -11.86
C LYS A 242 3.80 -17.95 -11.79
N ASN A 243 4.74 -18.02 -10.85
CA ASN A 243 5.72 -16.97 -10.57
C ASN A 243 7.13 -17.52 -10.69
N ILE A 244 7.45 -18.06 -11.88
CA ILE A 244 8.78 -18.59 -12.16
C ILE A 244 9.78 -17.44 -12.09
N LEU A 245 10.80 -17.62 -11.26
CA LEU A 245 11.93 -16.71 -11.16
C LEU A 245 12.84 -16.98 -12.36
N THR A 246 12.99 -16.00 -13.25
CA THR A 246 13.81 -16.20 -14.47
C THR A 246 15.03 -15.30 -14.48
N PHE A 247 16.09 -15.77 -15.14
CA PHE A 247 17.39 -15.12 -15.21
C PHE A 247 17.82 -14.91 -16.68
N ASP A 248 18.71 -13.96 -16.93
CA ASP A 248 19.33 -13.76 -18.26
C ASP A 248 20.58 -14.61 -18.49
N THR A 249 21.09 -15.24 -17.45
CA THR A 249 22.17 -16.22 -17.48
C THR A 249 21.62 -17.62 -17.22
N SER A 250 22.39 -18.63 -17.64
CA SER A 250 22.03 -20.03 -17.42
C SER A 250 22.30 -20.51 -15.98
N GLN A 251 23.21 -19.83 -15.26
CA GLN A 251 23.44 -20.00 -13.82
C GLN A 251 22.62 -18.96 -13.04
N GLY A 252 21.90 -19.40 -12.01
CA GLY A 252 21.17 -18.50 -11.11
C GLY A 252 21.97 -18.14 -9.84
N PRO A 253 21.68 -17.00 -9.20
CA PRO A 253 22.39 -16.54 -8.02
C PRO A 253 21.98 -17.33 -6.78
N ALA A 254 22.83 -17.30 -5.75
CA ALA A 254 22.35 -17.47 -4.39
C ALA A 254 21.42 -16.30 -4.02
N LEU A 255 20.33 -16.55 -3.31
CA LEU A 255 19.35 -15.52 -2.97
C LEU A 255 18.63 -15.84 -1.67
N THR A 256 17.98 -14.84 -1.07
CA THR A 256 17.10 -15.03 0.08
C THR A 256 15.68 -14.64 -0.31
N ALA A 257 14.73 -15.56 -0.15
CA ALA A 257 13.31 -15.32 -0.32
C ALA A 257 12.62 -15.21 1.04
N ARG A 258 11.91 -14.11 1.27
CA ARG A 258 11.04 -13.92 2.43
C ARG A 258 9.63 -14.38 2.12
N PHE A 259 9.18 -15.41 2.81
CA PHE A 259 7.79 -15.88 2.82
C PHE A 259 7.01 -15.18 3.92
N THR A 260 5.81 -14.70 3.61
CA THR A 260 4.89 -14.08 4.56
C THR A 260 3.64 -14.92 4.67
N PHE A 261 3.37 -15.40 5.89
CA PHE A 261 2.18 -16.18 6.22
C PHE A 261 1.11 -15.24 6.75
N VAL A 262 0.21 -14.78 5.86
CA VAL A 262 -0.76 -13.72 6.19
C VAL A 262 -1.67 -14.11 7.35
N ALA A 263 -2.13 -15.37 7.37
CA ALA A 263 -3.00 -15.88 8.43
C ALA A 263 -2.32 -15.97 9.80
N LEU A 264 -0.99 -16.12 9.83
CA LEU A 264 -0.20 -16.26 11.05
C LEU A 264 0.54 -14.98 11.45
N ASN A 265 0.48 -13.95 10.60
CA ASN A 265 1.15 -12.68 10.79
C ASN A 265 2.65 -12.83 11.14
N CYS A 266 3.33 -13.72 10.42
CA CYS A 266 4.75 -14.04 10.62
C CYS A 266 5.49 -14.22 9.29
N THR A 267 6.82 -14.23 9.33
CA THR A 267 7.67 -14.44 8.15
C THR A 267 8.70 -15.56 8.35
N VAL A 268 9.12 -16.16 7.24
CA VAL A 268 10.28 -17.08 7.16
C VAL A 268 11.17 -16.57 6.03
N ASP A 269 12.46 -16.43 6.30
CA ASP A 269 13.46 -16.14 5.26
C ASP A 269 14.15 -17.47 4.91
N LEU A 270 14.16 -17.82 3.63
CA LEU A 270 14.85 -19.01 3.11
C LEU A 270 15.96 -18.60 2.15
N ASP A 271 17.15 -19.13 2.41
CA ASP A 271 18.31 -18.98 1.56
C ASP A 271 18.33 -20.09 0.51
N TYR A 272 18.38 -19.70 -0.76
CA TYR A 272 18.59 -20.56 -1.90
C TYR A 272 20.04 -20.42 -2.33
N GLU A 273 20.71 -21.56 -2.52
CA GLU A 273 22.07 -21.59 -3.05
C GLU A 273 22.08 -21.23 -4.54
N ALA A 274 23.26 -20.83 -5.03
CA ALA A 274 23.47 -20.68 -6.46
C ALA A 274 23.28 -22.05 -7.14
N PHE A 275 22.70 -22.04 -8.34
CA PHE A 275 22.48 -23.28 -9.10
C PHE A 275 23.12 -23.18 -10.49
N ASP A 276 23.73 -24.28 -10.92
CA ASP A 276 24.26 -24.48 -12.27
C ASP A 276 23.50 -25.62 -12.95
N TRP A 277 23.25 -25.46 -14.24
CA TRP A 277 22.52 -26.41 -15.09
C TRP A 277 23.39 -27.56 -15.61
N LYS A 278 24.68 -27.57 -15.24
CA LYS A 278 25.69 -28.46 -15.83
C LYS A 278 25.88 -29.82 -15.16
N ASP A 279 25.14 -30.13 -14.09
CA ASP A 279 25.21 -31.43 -13.40
C ASP A 279 23.87 -32.19 -13.39
#